data_AF-A0A7W7YS39-F1
#
_entry.id   AF-A0A7W7YS39-F1
#
_cell.length_a   1.000
_cell.length_b   1.000
_cell.length_c   1.000
_cell.angle_alpha   90.00
_cell.angle_beta   90.00
_cell.angle_gamma   90.00
#
_symmetry.space_group_name_H-M   'P 1'
#
loop_
_entity.id
_entity.type
_entity.pdbx_description
1 polymer ?
#
loop_
_entity_poly.entity_id
_entity_poly.type
_entity_poly.pdbx_seq_one_letter_code
_entity_poly.pdbx_strand_id
1 'polypeptide(L)'
;MGEGVAPVPVLSRRAAVRAAALWLAVLGPFFYLTYGTSNWLASLRTDVPNLAFGWERHIPFVAWTIVPYWSINVFYALSLFVCDTPEEVGRLARRYLVAQVVAVLCFIAFPLRAIFVRPETHGVPGFLFDVLGGFDKPFNQAPSLHIALLVIIWDHWRGRLRGAWRTVWHVWCFLIGLSVLTTWQHHAIDIPTGALLGLFALWLFPTEGPALPSGFRPAGEPKARRLAACYAAGAAIFLALSIAATRITGAGLLLLWPALALAIVAFAYAGGGADAFQKRPDGRISLASRWLLLPYRLGVRLNVLWWTRRLPAAAEIADGVFLGRLPRKGALSPYAAVIDMMAELPGVALPGLDWHAFASLDLLPVPVARLRAAADALDIARRRGPVLVCCALGFQRSALVAACWLVRSGLAGNAAAAVEQVRAAGRPVRLSLAAHALIEEAAR
;
A
#
# COMPACT_ATOMS: atom_id res chain seq x y z
N MET A 1 37.36 -8.43 -15.07
CA MET A 1 37.68 -7.69 -13.83
C MET A 1 36.37 -7.08 -13.35
N GLY A 2 35.56 -7.82 -12.59
CA GLY A 2 35.70 -7.92 -11.15
C GLY A 2 34.97 -6.76 -10.47
N GLU A 3 33.67 -6.59 -10.73
CA GLU A 3 32.84 -5.61 -10.01
C GLU A 3 32.74 -6.04 -8.55
N GLY A 4 33.46 -5.29 -7.71
CA GLY A 4 33.52 -5.50 -6.27
C GLY A 4 32.14 -5.33 -5.64
N VAL A 5 31.60 -6.44 -5.14
CA VAL A 5 30.60 -6.41 -4.08
C VAL A 5 31.24 -5.68 -2.90
N ALA A 6 30.85 -4.43 -2.65
CA ALA A 6 31.29 -3.71 -1.48
C ALA A 6 30.94 -4.57 -0.24
N PRO A 7 31.93 -5.00 0.56
CA PRO A 7 31.65 -5.84 1.71
C PRO A 7 30.82 -5.00 2.68
N VAL A 8 29.60 -5.45 2.97
CA VAL A 8 28.84 -4.92 4.12
C VAL A 8 29.79 -5.02 5.31
N PRO A 9 30.19 -3.90 5.95
CA PRO A 9 31.24 -3.93 6.95
C PRO A 9 30.83 -4.91 8.04
N VAL A 10 31.70 -5.86 8.38
CA VAL A 10 31.43 -6.99 9.30
C VAL A 10 30.79 -6.54 10.63
N LEU A 11 31.05 -5.30 11.05
CA LEU A 11 30.45 -4.64 12.20
C LEU A 11 28.92 -4.45 12.07
N SER A 12 28.42 -4.10 10.88
CA SER A 12 27.00 -3.92 10.58
C SER A 12 26.22 -5.23 10.71
N ARG A 13 26.78 -6.34 10.19
CA ARG A 13 26.14 -7.66 10.29
C ARG A 13 26.07 -8.19 11.72
N ARG A 14 27.13 -7.99 12.53
CA ARG A 14 27.11 -8.35 13.96
C ARG A 14 26.07 -7.52 14.72
N ALA A 15 25.94 -6.24 14.42
CA ALA A 15 24.91 -5.38 15.00
C ALA A 15 23.49 -5.83 14.59
N ALA A 16 23.28 -6.21 13.33
CA ALA A 16 22.00 -6.71 12.84
C ALA A 16 21.59 -8.02 13.56
N VAL A 17 22.50 -8.98 13.71
CA VAL A 17 22.24 -10.24 14.44
C VAL A 17 21.91 -9.97 15.91
N ARG A 18 22.64 -9.06 16.58
CA ARG A 18 22.33 -8.65 17.95
C ARG A 18 20.95 -8.01 18.06
N ALA A 19 20.62 -7.09 17.15
CA ALA A 19 19.30 -6.48 17.09
C ALA A 19 18.20 -7.54 16.85
N ALA A 20 18.43 -8.50 15.96
CA ALA A 20 17.49 -9.58 15.66
C ALA A 20 17.23 -10.45 16.90
N ALA A 21 18.27 -10.84 17.63
CA ALA A 21 18.15 -11.61 18.87
C ALA A 21 17.38 -10.83 19.95
N LEU A 22 17.69 -9.54 20.14
CA LEU A 22 16.99 -8.69 21.10
C LEU A 22 15.51 -8.51 20.75
N TRP A 23 15.20 -8.24 19.47
CA TRP A 23 13.82 -8.13 19.01
C TRP A 23 13.07 -9.45 19.16
N LEU A 24 13.69 -10.59 18.84
CA LEU A 24 13.05 -11.90 19.01
C LEU A 24 12.79 -12.22 20.49
N ALA A 25 13.72 -11.89 21.38
CA ALA A 25 13.58 -12.05 22.82
C ALA A 25 12.46 -11.19 23.42
N VAL A 26 12.08 -10.09 22.77
CA VAL A 26 10.92 -9.27 23.16
C VAL A 26 9.64 -9.76 22.50
N LEU A 27 9.67 -9.98 21.18
CA LEU A 27 8.49 -10.32 20.38
C LEU A 27 7.90 -11.68 20.74
N GLY A 28 8.75 -12.68 21.04
CA GLY A 28 8.30 -14.03 21.42
C GLY A 28 7.46 -14.01 22.69
N PRO A 29 8.01 -13.58 23.85
CA PRO A 29 7.24 -13.46 25.08
C PRO A 29 6.02 -12.54 24.94
N PHE A 30 6.17 -11.40 24.26
CA PHE A 30 5.05 -10.49 24.01
C PHE A 30 3.91 -11.17 23.24
N PHE A 31 4.22 -11.97 22.22
CA PHE A 31 3.25 -12.76 21.48
C PHE A 31 2.49 -13.70 22.41
N TYR A 32 3.19 -14.57 23.14
CA TYR A 32 2.54 -15.58 24.00
C TYR A 32 1.69 -14.93 25.10
N LEU A 33 2.17 -13.85 25.72
CA LEU A 33 1.44 -13.12 26.77
C LEU A 33 0.17 -12.46 26.22
N THR A 34 0.28 -11.73 25.10
CA THR A 34 -0.87 -11.01 24.54
C THR A 34 -1.89 -11.94 23.89
N TYR A 35 -1.42 -12.96 23.16
CA TYR A 35 -2.27 -13.96 22.52
C TYR A 35 -2.96 -14.88 23.54
N GLY A 36 -2.23 -15.31 24.57
CA GLY A 36 -2.80 -16.09 25.68
C GLY A 36 -3.84 -15.30 26.47
N THR A 37 -3.55 -14.03 26.76
CA THR A 37 -4.49 -13.13 27.45
C THR A 37 -5.75 -12.89 26.62
N SER A 38 -5.65 -12.65 25.30
CA SER A 38 -6.84 -12.46 24.46
C SER A 38 -7.72 -13.72 24.42
N ASN A 39 -7.10 -14.90 24.33
CA ASN A 39 -7.80 -16.19 24.40
C ASN A 39 -8.48 -16.41 25.76
N TRP A 40 -7.81 -16.07 26.86
CA TRP A 40 -8.39 -16.17 28.19
C TRP A 40 -9.58 -15.22 28.35
N LEU A 41 -9.44 -13.95 27.96
CA LEU A 41 -10.54 -12.98 28.00
C LEU A 41 -11.74 -13.41 27.14
N ALA A 42 -11.48 -13.98 25.96
CA ALA A 42 -12.54 -14.51 25.11
C ALA A 42 -13.26 -15.70 25.75
N SER A 43 -12.53 -16.58 26.46
CA SER A 43 -13.14 -17.72 27.17
C SER A 43 -14.06 -17.32 28.34
N LEU A 44 -13.94 -16.09 28.84
CA LEU A 44 -14.84 -15.55 29.86
C LEU A 44 -16.17 -15.02 29.28
N ARG A 45 -16.33 -14.96 27.95
CA ARG A 45 -17.57 -14.48 27.32
C ARG A 45 -18.55 -15.63 27.11
N THR A 46 -19.82 -15.36 27.38
CA THR A 46 -20.92 -16.33 27.25
C THR A 46 -21.25 -16.67 25.80
N ASP A 47 -21.21 -15.66 24.91
CA ASP A 47 -21.60 -15.80 23.50
C ASP A 47 -20.49 -15.29 22.58
N VAL A 48 -19.68 -16.22 22.07
CA VAL A 48 -18.65 -15.92 21.06
C VAL A 48 -19.22 -16.24 19.67
N PRO A 49 -19.44 -15.23 18.80
CA PRO A 49 -20.01 -15.46 17.49
C PRO A 49 -19.08 -16.28 16.58
N ASN A 50 -19.69 -16.95 15.60
CA ASN A 50 -18.98 -17.67 14.56
C ASN A 50 -19.36 -17.10 13.19
N LEU A 51 -18.35 -16.87 12.34
CA LEU A 51 -18.51 -16.30 11.00
C LEU A 51 -18.20 -17.28 9.86
N ALA A 52 -18.21 -18.58 10.13
CA ALA A 52 -18.01 -19.63 9.14
C ALA A 52 -19.08 -19.55 8.06
N PHE A 53 -18.68 -19.61 6.80
CA PHE A 53 -19.65 -19.77 5.73
C PHE A 53 -20.10 -21.24 5.63
N GLY A 54 -21.38 -21.46 5.31
CA GLY A 54 -21.94 -22.82 5.20
C GLY A 54 -21.27 -23.72 4.16
N TRP A 55 -20.53 -23.15 3.20
CA TRP A 55 -19.77 -23.92 2.21
C TRP A 55 -18.41 -24.41 2.75
N GLU A 56 -17.87 -23.82 3.81
CA GLU A 56 -16.54 -24.17 4.37
C GLU A 56 -16.48 -25.62 4.88
N ARG A 57 -17.63 -26.21 5.23
CA ARG A 57 -17.75 -27.63 5.61
C ARG A 57 -17.29 -28.61 4.53
N HIS A 58 -17.21 -28.18 3.26
CA HIS A 58 -16.75 -29.02 2.14
C HIS A 58 -15.23 -28.95 1.95
N ILE A 59 -14.52 -28.13 2.72
CA ILE A 59 -13.06 -28.07 2.67
C ILE A 59 -12.52 -29.32 3.38
N PRO A 60 -11.79 -30.21 2.68
CA PRO A 60 -11.26 -31.41 3.30
C PRO A 60 -10.18 -31.05 4.33
N PHE A 61 -10.18 -31.76 5.46
CA PHE A 61 -9.08 -31.71 6.40
C PHE A 61 -7.87 -32.46 5.84
N VAL A 62 -6.71 -31.81 5.78
CA VAL A 62 -5.48 -32.38 5.21
C VAL A 62 -4.34 -32.25 6.22
N ALA A 63 -4.15 -33.28 7.04
CA ALA A 63 -3.25 -33.24 8.19
C ALA A 63 -1.82 -32.78 7.87
N TRP A 64 -1.21 -33.24 6.77
CA TRP A 64 0.18 -32.91 6.43
C TRP A 64 0.40 -31.40 6.15
N THR A 65 -0.66 -30.66 5.82
CA THR A 65 -0.58 -29.21 5.60
C THR A 65 -0.25 -28.41 6.87
N ILE A 66 -0.24 -29.07 8.04
CA ILE A 66 0.29 -28.50 9.28
C ILE A 66 1.80 -28.16 9.18
N VAL A 67 2.54 -28.85 8.30
CA VAL A 67 3.98 -28.58 8.07
C VAL A 67 4.19 -27.20 7.43
N PRO A 68 3.59 -26.86 6.27
CA PRO A 68 3.68 -25.50 5.75
C PRO A 68 3.09 -24.49 6.73
N TYR A 69 1.97 -24.78 7.42
CA TYR A 69 1.44 -23.90 8.46
C TYR A 69 2.51 -23.54 9.51
N TRP A 70 3.14 -24.53 10.15
CA TRP A 70 4.17 -24.29 11.16
C TRP A 70 5.42 -23.60 10.61
N SER A 71 5.73 -23.78 9.32
CA SER A 71 6.92 -23.18 8.73
C SER A 71 6.96 -21.65 8.84
N ILE A 72 5.80 -20.98 8.96
CA ILE A 72 5.77 -19.53 9.15
C ILE A 72 6.47 -19.09 10.44
N ASN A 73 6.39 -19.89 11.51
CA ASN A 73 7.02 -19.60 12.80
C ASN A 73 8.55 -19.65 12.68
N VAL A 74 9.05 -20.59 11.87
CA VAL A 74 10.48 -20.68 11.55
C VAL A 74 10.90 -19.48 10.70
N PHE A 75 10.15 -19.16 9.65
CA PHE A 75 10.44 -17.99 8.82
C PHE A 75 10.31 -16.68 9.57
N TYR A 76 9.45 -16.58 10.58
CA TYR A 76 9.32 -15.42 11.44
C TYR A 76 10.64 -15.09 12.14
N ALA A 77 11.26 -16.08 12.79
CA ALA A 77 12.57 -15.91 13.41
C ALA A 77 13.67 -15.70 12.37
N LEU A 78 13.72 -16.55 11.34
CA LEU A 78 14.77 -16.51 10.32
C LEU A 78 14.82 -15.16 9.58
N SER A 79 13.66 -14.57 9.29
CA SER A 79 13.58 -13.28 8.58
C SER A 79 14.31 -12.17 9.33
N LEU A 80 14.29 -12.16 10.67
CA LEU A 80 15.04 -11.17 11.45
C LEU A 80 16.55 -11.34 11.31
N PHE A 81 17.04 -12.57 11.24
CA PHE A 81 18.48 -12.87 11.14
C PHE A 81 19.04 -12.71 9.72
N VAL A 82 18.18 -12.65 8.70
CA VAL A 82 18.56 -12.46 7.30
C VAL A 82 18.72 -10.97 6.93
N CYS A 83 18.19 -10.05 7.74
CA CYS A 83 18.38 -8.61 7.56
C CYS A 83 19.85 -8.20 7.61
N ASP A 84 20.21 -7.22 6.78
CA ASP A 84 21.61 -6.80 6.62
C ASP A 84 22.02 -5.72 7.63
N THR A 85 21.05 -4.91 8.10
CA THR A 85 21.30 -3.80 9.05
C THR A 85 20.30 -3.79 10.23
N PRO A 86 20.67 -3.21 11.38
CA PRO A 86 19.76 -3.05 12.52
C PRO A 86 18.47 -2.28 12.20
N GLU A 87 18.55 -1.30 11.30
CA GLU A 87 17.39 -0.49 10.88
C GLU A 87 16.38 -1.34 10.12
N GLU A 88 16.87 -2.28 9.29
CA GLU A 88 16.03 -3.23 8.58
C GLU A 88 15.36 -4.21 9.55
N VAL A 89 16.12 -4.76 10.51
CA VAL A 89 15.57 -5.59 11.60
C VAL A 89 14.48 -4.83 12.34
N GLY A 90 14.76 -3.59 12.78
CA GLY A 90 13.80 -2.77 13.52
C GLY A 90 12.57 -2.40 12.68
N ARG A 91 12.69 -2.27 11.36
CA ARG A 91 11.54 -2.06 10.46
C ARG A 91 10.68 -3.32 10.36
N LEU A 92 11.29 -4.49 10.19
CA LEU A 92 10.58 -5.77 10.15
C LEU A 92 9.89 -6.08 11.48
N ALA A 93 10.61 -5.91 12.60
CA ALA A 93 10.07 -6.10 13.94
C ALA A 93 8.87 -5.19 14.23
N ARG A 94 8.91 -3.91 13.81
CA ARG A 94 7.76 -3.00 13.94
C ARG A 94 6.56 -3.42 13.10
N ARG A 95 6.78 -4.01 11.92
CA ARG A 95 5.68 -4.59 11.10
C ARG A 95 5.02 -5.76 11.84
N TYR A 96 5.81 -6.66 12.43
CA TYR A 96 5.29 -7.75 13.27
C TYR A 96 4.54 -7.23 14.50
N LEU A 97 5.11 -6.25 15.20
CA LEU A 97 4.50 -5.67 16.40
C LEU A 97 3.15 -5.02 16.09
N VAL A 98 3.04 -4.24 15.02
CA VAL A 98 1.76 -3.62 14.63
C VAL A 98 0.74 -4.67 14.21
N ALA A 99 1.15 -5.69 13.45
CA ALA A 99 0.25 -6.80 13.12
C ALA A 99 -0.26 -7.49 14.40
N GLN A 100 0.62 -7.79 15.36
CA GLN A 100 0.26 -8.39 16.64
C GLN A 100 -0.71 -7.51 17.43
N VAL A 101 -0.36 -6.24 17.65
CA VAL A 101 -1.16 -5.32 18.48
C VAL A 101 -2.55 -5.14 17.89
N VAL A 102 -2.65 -4.89 16.58
CA VAL A 102 -3.95 -4.70 15.94
C VAL A 102 -4.77 -5.99 15.97
N ALA A 103 -4.16 -7.16 15.71
CA ALA A 103 -4.86 -8.44 15.79
C ALA A 103 -5.39 -8.71 17.20
N VAL A 104 -4.57 -8.53 18.24
CA VAL A 104 -4.96 -8.71 19.65
C VAL A 104 -6.08 -7.75 20.04
N LEU A 105 -6.01 -6.47 19.63
CA LEU A 105 -7.09 -5.51 19.86
C LEU A 105 -8.40 -5.95 19.20
N CYS A 106 -8.33 -6.49 17.97
CA CYS A 106 -9.50 -7.06 17.30
C CYS A 106 -10.04 -8.30 18.03
N PHE A 107 -9.17 -9.22 18.47
CA PHE A 107 -9.58 -10.42 19.21
C PHE A 107 -10.26 -10.08 20.55
N ILE A 108 -9.80 -9.03 21.23
CA ILE A 108 -10.41 -8.55 22.48
C ILE A 108 -11.75 -7.84 22.19
N ALA A 109 -11.81 -6.99 21.15
CA ALA A 109 -13.04 -6.25 20.83
C ALA A 109 -14.13 -7.19 20.31
N PHE A 110 -13.78 -8.10 19.40
CA PHE A 110 -14.68 -8.99 18.66
C PHE A 110 -14.12 -10.42 18.64
N PRO A 111 -14.18 -11.16 19.76
CA PRO A 111 -13.72 -12.55 19.79
C PRO A 111 -14.59 -13.41 18.87
N LEU A 112 -13.95 -14.35 18.17
CA LEU A 112 -14.60 -15.21 17.19
C LEU A 112 -14.15 -16.65 17.41
N ARG A 113 -15.11 -17.58 17.50
CA ARG A 113 -14.80 -18.99 17.77
C ARG A 113 -14.62 -19.79 16.49
N ALA A 114 -13.66 -20.70 16.42
CA ALA A 114 -13.63 -21.77 15.43
C ALA A 114 -14.65 -22.86 15.79
N ILE A 115 -15.38 -23.41 14.80
CA ILE A 115 -16.35 -24.51 15.04
C ILE A 115 -15.68 -25.88 15.00
N PHE A 116 -14.70 -26.08 14.12
CA PHE A 116 -14.34 -27.42 13.70
C PHE A 116 -13.57 -28.18 14.78
N VAL A 117 -14.17 -29.26 15.29
CA VAL A 117 -13.48 -30.25 16.13
C VAL A 117 -12.48 -30.98 15.23
N ARG A 118 -11.19 -30.83 15.55
CA ARG A 118 -10.11 -31.44 14.75
C ARG A 118 -10.20 -32.96 14.84
N PRO A 119 -10.06 -33.69 13.72
CA PRO A 119 -9.94 -35.15 13.75
C PRO A 119 -8.68 -35.57 14.52
N GLU A 120 -8.70 -36.77 15.11
CA GLU A 120 -7.47 -37.36 15.67
C GLU A 120 -6.43 -37.55 14.56
N THR A 121 -5.19 -37.16 14.84
CA THR A 121 -4.08 -37.24 13.90
C THR A 121 -2.91 -37.97 14.54
N HIS A 122 -2.15 -38.72 13.73
CA HIS A 122 -1.02 -39.52 14.19
C HIS A 122 0.28 -39.12 13.47
N GLY A 123 1.42 -39.51 14.04
CA GLY A 123 2.75 -39.22 13.47
C GLY A 123 3.19 -37.75 13.62
N VAL A 124 4.06 -37.29 12.73
CA VAL A 124 4.60 -35.92 12.76
C VAL A 124 3.51 -34.84 12.72
N PRO A 125 2.44 -34.96 11.88
CA PRO A 125 1.33 -34.01 11.92
C PRO A 125 0.61 -33.97 13.27
N GLY A 126 0.38 -35.13 13.90
CA GLY A 126 -0.24 -35.22 15.23
C GLY A 126 0.55 -34.49 16.30
N PHE A 127 1.87 -34.74 16.37
CA PHE A 127 2.74 -34.02 17.29
C PHE A 127 2.69 -32.49 17.10
N LEU A 128 2.73 -32.02 15.85
CA LEU A 128 2.66 -30.58 15.55
C LEU A 128 1.28 -29.98 15.91
N PHE A 129 0.20 -30.75 15.76
CA PHE A 129 -1.12 -30.34 16.19
C PHE A 129 -1.26 -30.30 17.71
N ASP A 130 -0.65 -31.23 18.43
CA ASP A 130 -0.66 -31.27 19.90
C ASP A 130 0.08 -30.07 20.49
N VAL A 131 1.29 -29.79 19.98
CA VAL A 131 2.06 -28.60 20.37
C VAL A 131 1.27 -27.33 20.03
N LEU A 132 0.61 -27.27 18.87
CA LEU A 132 -0.21 -26.12 18.49
C LEU A 132 -1.42 -25.98 19.42
N GLY A 133 -2.12 -27.08 19.73
CA GLY A 133 -3.28 -27.11 20.61
C GLY A 133 -2.98 -26.68 22.05
N GLY A 134 -1.74 -26.83 22.51
CA GLY A 134 -1.29 -26.35 23.82
C GLY A 134 -1.32 -24.82 23.98
N PHE A 135 -1.21 -24.06 22.88
CA PHE A 135 -1.17 -22.59 22.92
C PHE A 135 -2.31 -21.92 22.14
N ASP A 136 -2.85 -22.59 21.11
CA ASP A 136 -3.85 -22.05 20.19
C ASP A 136 -5.27 -22.52 20.54
N LYS A 137 -5.94 -21.70 21.35
CA LYS A 137 -7.35 -21.86 21.75
C LYS A 137 -8.29 -21.29 20.68
N PRO A 138 -9.56 -21.72 20.59
CA PRO A 138 -10.38 -21.51 19.40
C PRO A 138 -10.91 -20.08 19.19
N PHE A 139 -10.41 -19.04 19.88
CA PHE A 139 -11.07 -17.73 19.97
C PHE A 139 -10.42 -16.58 19.17
N ASN A 140 -9.22 -16.77 18.63
CA ASN A 140 -8.41 -15.73 17.97
C ASN A 140 -8.43 -15.86 16.43
N GLN A 141 -9.60 -15.70 15.80
CA GLN A 141 -9.79 -16.04 14.38
C GLN A 141 -9.57 -14.86 13.40
N ALA A 142 -10.33 -13.76 13.54
CA ALA A 142 -10.25 -12.62 12.61
C ALA A 142 -9.70 -11.35 13.28
N PRO A 143 -8.71 -10.66 12.68
CA PRO A 143 -7.98 -11.03 11.45
C PRO A 143 -6.98 -12.17 11.70
N SER A 144 -6.73 -13.03 10.69
CA SER A 144 -5.70 -14.07 10.83
C SER A 144 -4.32 -13.44 10.93
N LEU A 145 -3.73 -13.52 12.14
CA LEU A 145 -2.37 -13.07 12.37
C LEU A 145 -1.36 -13.91 11.57
N HIS A 146 -1.64 -15.21 11.39
CA HIS A 146 -0.83 -16.09 10.56
C HIS A 146 -0.72 -15.59 9.11
N ILE A 147 -1.86 -15.18 8.52
CA ILE A 147 -1.89 -14.61 7.17
C ILE A 147 -1.25 -13.21 7.14
N ALA A 148 -1.44 -12.40 8.19
CA ALA A 148 -0.77 -11.09 8.27
C ALA A 148 0.77 -11.24 8.27
N LEU A 149 1.29 -12.17 9.07
CA LEU A 149 2.72 -12.52 9.10
C LEU A 149 3.18 -13.09 7.76
N LEU A 150 2.39 -13.97 7.15
CA LEU A 150 2.65 -14.51 5.82
C LEU A 150 2.84 -13.39 4.78
N VAL A 151 1.97 -12.39 4.75
CA VAL A 151 2.10 -11.26 3.81
C VAL A 151 3.38 -10.46 4.06
N ILE A 152 3.72 -10.19 5.33
CA ILE A 152 4.93 -9.43 5.70
C ILE A 152 6.20 -10.20 5.32
N ILE A 153 6.26 -11.48 5.69
CA ILE A 153 7.39 -12.38 5.42
C ILE A 153 7.52 -12.62 3.91
N TRP A 154 6.40 -12.83 3.22
CA TRP A 154 6.38 -12.96 1.77
C TRP A 154 7.00 -11.75 1.07
N ASP A 155 6.61 -10.52 1.47
CA ASP A 155 7.17 -9.28 0.92
C ASP A 155 8.66 -9.12 1.23
N HIS A 156 9.10 -9.52 2.43
CA HIS A 156 10.50 -9.46 2.83
C HIS A 156 11.40 -10.38 1.98
N TRP A 157 11.00 -11.64 1.78
CA TRP A 157 11.81 -12.63 1.07
C TRP A 157 11.75 -12.51 -0.45
N ARG A 158 10.61 -12.10 -1.03
CA ARG A 158 10.46 -12.01 -2.50
C ARG A 158 11.43 -11.00 -3.14
N GLY A 159 11.89 -10.00 -2.38
CA GLY A 159 12.90 -9.03 -2.82
C GLY A 159 14.32 -9.59 -2.81
N ARG A 160 14.58 -10.61 -1.98
CA ARG A 160 15.89 -11.25 -1.79
C ARG A 160 16.08 -12.46 -2.72
N LEU A 161 15.00 -13.11 -3.12
CA LEU A 161 15.03 -14.30 -3.99
C LEU A 161 14.93 -13.93 -5.47
N ARG A 162 15.64 -14.66 -6.34
CA ARG A 162 15.67 -14.46 -7.81
C ARG A 162 15.38 -15.76 -8.55
N GLY A 163 14.92 -15.65 -9.79
CA GLY A 163 14.69 -16.78 -10.69
C GLY A 163 13.74 -17.85 -10.12
N ALA A 164 14.11 -19.12 -10.26
CA ALA A 164 13.32 -20.27 -9.81
C ALA A 164 13.04 -20.27 -8.31
N TRP A 165 13.99 -19.84 -7.48
CA TRP A 165 13.82 -19.76 -6.02
C TRP A 165 12.71 -18.81 -5.60
N ARG A 166 12.52 -17.72 -6.35
CA ARG A 166 11.39 -16.81 -6.12
C ARG A 166 10.05 -17.49 -6.40
N THR A 167 9.99 -18.30 -7.46
CA THR A 167 8.78 -19.10 -7.79
C THR A 167 8.49 -20.14 -6.72
N VAL A 168 9.52 -20.89 -6.27
CA VAL A 168 9.38 -21.86 -5.16
C VAL A 168 8.84 -21.17 -3.91
N TRP A 169 9.36 -19.99 -3.57
CA TRP A 169 8.87 -19.20 -2.45
C TRP A 169 7.40 -18.78 -2.61
N HIS A 170 6.98 -18.34 -3.81
CA HIS A 170 5.57 -18.04 -4.07
C HIS A 170 4.66 -19.25 -3.88
N VAL A 171 5.07 -20.41 -4.39
CA VAL A 171 4.33 -21.67 -4.22
C VAL A 171 4.26 -22.06 -2.75
N TRP A 172 5.37 -21.94 -2.01
CA TRP A 172 5.40 -22.25 -0.58
C TRP A 172 4.49 -21.31 0.21
N CYS A 173 4.56 -19.99 -0.01
CA CYS A 173 3.64 -19.04 0.62
C CYS A 173 2.16 -19.32 0.29
N PHE A 174 1.87 -19.76 -0.93
CA PHE A 174 0.53 -20.19 -1.30
C PHE A 174 0.09 -21.43 -0.50
N LEU A 175 0.97 -22.42 -0.31
CA LEU A 175 0.69 -23.58 0.55
C LEU A 175 0.48 -23.19 2.01
N ILE A 176 1.24 -22.23 2.56
CA ILE A 176 0.99 -21.68 3.90
C ILE A 176 -0.41 -21.05 3.95
N GLY A 177 -0.75 -20.22 2.97
CA GLY A 177 -2.07 -19.57 2.90
C GLY A 177 -3.22 -20.56 2.74
N LEU A 178 -3.03 -21.65 1.99
CA LEU A 178 -4.02 -22.73 1.87
C LEU A 178 -4.13 -23.56 3.15
N SER A 179 -2.99 -23.78 3.82
CA SER A 179 -2.92 -24.62 5.01
C SER A 179 -3.85 -24.16 6.11
N VAL A 180 -4.05 -22.85 6.29
CA VAL A 180 -4.93 -22.31 7.34
C VAL A 180 -6.37 -22.82 7.22
N LEU A 181 -6.83 -23.10 5.98
CA LEU A 181 -8.15 -23.67 5.71
C LEU A 181 -8.13 -25.20 5.84
N THR A 182 -7.13 -25.88 5.29
CA THR A 182 -7.07 -27.34 5.28
C THR A 182 -6.68 -27.95 6.63
N THR A 183 -6.13 -27.14 7.55
CA THR A 183 -5.93 -27.49 8.96
C THR A 183 -7.11 -27.08 9.85
N TRP A 184 -8.17 -26.51 9.25
CA TRP A 184 -9.34 -25.94 9.94
C TRP A 184 -8.99 -24.97 11.08
N GLN A 185 -7.90 -24.20 10.93
CA GLN A 185 -7.47 -23.23 11.94
C GLN A 185 -8.14 -21.87 11.78
N HIS A 186 -8.57 -21.54 10.56
CA HIS A 186 -9.15 -20.25 10.20
C HIS A 186 -10.35 -20.40 9.26
N HIS A 187 -11.28 -19.45 9.37
CA HIS A 187 -12.37 -19.30 8.41
C HIS A 187 -11.89 -18.58 7.14
N ALA A 188 -12.64 -18.72 6.05
CA ALA A 188 -12.25 -18.14 4.76
C ALA A 188 -12.13 -16.61 4.81
N ILE A 189 -12.92 -15.95 5.65
CA ILE A 189 -12.91 -14.49 5.85
C ILE A 189 -11.66 -14.00 6.60
N ASP A 190 -10.98 -14.87 7.34
CA ASP A 190 -9.78 -14.51 8.10
C ASP A 190 -8.59 -14.27 7.17
N ILE A 191 -8.60 -14.87 5.96
CA ILE A 191 -7.57 -14.68 4.94
C ILE A 191 -7.55 -13.24 4.41
N PRO A 192 -8.63 -12.69 3.82
CA PRO A 192 -8.62 -11.33 3.32
C PRO A 192 -8.41 -10.30 4.45
N THR A 193 -8.97 -10.53 5.64
CA THR A 193 -8.78 -9.61 6.78
C THR A 193 -7.34 -9.65 7.33
N GLY A 194 -6.73 -10.84 7.44
CA GLY A 194 -5.33 -11.01 7.77
C GLY A 194 -4.39 -10.40 6.71
N ALA A 195 -4.72 -10.59 5.43
CA ALA A 195 -3.94 -9.99 4.33
C ALA A 195 -4.02 -8.46 4.35
N LEU A 196 -5.19 -7.88 4.63
CA LEU A 196 -5.36 -6.43 4.82
C LEU A 196 -4.50 -5.92 5.97
N LEU A 197 -4.46 -6.64 7.09
CA LEU A 197 -3.62 -6.27 8.24
C LEU A 197 -2.12 -6.34 7.89
N GLY A 198 -1.66 -7.41 7.23
CA GLY A 198 -0.28 -7.52 6.78
C GLY A 198 0.11 -6.41 5.81
N LEU A 199 -0.76 -6.10 4.83
CA LEU A 199 -0.56 -4.98 3.91
C LEU A 199 -0.55 -3.64 4.65
N PHE A 200 -1.40 -3.44 5.66
CA PHE A 200 -1.42 -2.23 6.49
C PHE A 200 -0.10 -2.04 7.24
N ALA A 201 0.47 -3.10 7.81
CA ALA A 201 1.78 -3.04 8.46
C ALA A 201 2.90 -2.68 7.46
N LEU A 202 2.88 -3.26 6.25
CA LEU A 202 3.80 -2.89 5.16
C LEU A 202 3.60 -1.45 4.69
N TRP A 203 2.38 -0.95 4.69
CA TRP A 203 2.08 0.44 4.37
C TRP A 203 2.67 1.36 5.45
N LEU A 204 2.35 1.14 6.73
CA LEU A 204 2.79 2.01 7.83
C LEU A 204 4.32 2.13 7.92
N PHE A 205 5.04 1.03 7.65
CA PHE A 205 6.49 0.96 7.60
C PHE A 205 6.95 0.55 6.19
N PRO A 206 7.01 1.47 5.21
CA PRO A 206 7.35 1.16 3.82
C PRO A 206 8.79 0.66 3.72
N THR A 207 9.14 -0.06 2.66
CA THR A 207 10.52 -0.59 2.50
C THR A 207 11.54 0.53 2.26
N GLU A 208 11.15 1.54 1.49
CA GLU A 208 11.95 2.73 1.20
C GLU A 208 11.35 3.93 1.95
N GLY A 209 12.20 4.77 2.56
CA GLY A 209 11.78 5.98 3.27
C GLY A 209 11.47 5.81 4.76
N PRO A 210 11.11 6.90 5.45
CA PRO A 210 10.76 6.89 6.87
C PRO A 210 9.39 6.24 7.10
N ALA A 211 9.06 5.95 8.37
CA ALA A 211 7.71 5.52 8.74
C ALA A 211 6.71 6.65 8.47
N LEU A 212 5.53 6.37 7.91
CA LEU A 212 4.60 7.43 7.53
C LEU A 212 4.18 8.37 8.67
N PRO A 213 3.94 7.89 9.92
CA PRO A 213 3.58 8.79 11.00
C PRO A 213 4.65 9.83 11.33
N SER A 214 5.93 9.55 11.06
CA SER A 214 7.03 10.47 11.37
C SER A 214 7.07 11.72 10.48
N GLY A 215 6.43 11.67 9.31
CA GLY A 215 6.31 12.81 8.39
C GLY A 215 4.99 13.57 8.52
N PHE A 216 4.11 13.18 9.45
CA PHE A 216 2.78 13.77 9.55
C PHE A 216 2.85 15.23 10.01
N ARG A 217 2.30 16.14 9.21
CA ARG A 217 2.18 17.56 9.55
C ARG A 217 0.72 17.98 9.37
N PRO A 218 0.01 18.37 10.44
CA PRO A 218 -1.39 18.76 10.33
C PRO A 218 -1.62 19.76 9.21
N ALA A 219 -2.61 19.49 8.37
CA ALA A 219 -2.87 20.33 7.21
C ALA A 219 -3.36 21.71 7.64
N GLY A 220 -2.59 22.75 7.33
CA GLY A 220 -2.97 24.16 7.57
C GLY A 220 -4.12 24.62 6.66
N GLU A 221 -4.19 24.07 5.45
CA GLU A 221 -5.17 24.43 4.43
C GLU A 221 -6.60 24.00 4.81
N PRO A 222 -7.59 24.93 4.88
CA PRO A 222 -8.99 24.58 5.19
C PRO A 222 -9.59 23.55 4.22
N LYS A 223 -9.21 23.64 2.94
CA LYS A 223 -9.66 22.70 1.91
C LYS A 223 -9.14 21.28 2.16
N ALA A 224 -7.90 21.14 2.60
CA ALA A 224 -7.31 19.85 2.93
C ALA A 224 -8.03 19.21 4.12
N ARG A 225 -8.33 19.98 5.18
CA ARG A 225 -9.11 19.51 6.34
C ARG A 225 -10.53 19.07 5.95
N ARG A 226 -11.20 19.83 5.08
CA ARG A 226 -12.53 19.46 4.55
C ARG A 226 -12.48 18.14 3.77
N LEU A 227 -11.49 17.98 2.88
CA LEU A 227 -11.31 16.73 2.12
C LEU A 227 -11.03 15.54 3.06
N ALA A 228 -10.14 15.73 4.05
CA ALA A 228 -9.85 14.73 5.07
C ALA A 228 -11.13 14.30 5.81
N ALA A 229 -11.96 15.26 6.25
CA ALA A 229 -13.23 14.99 6.91
C ALA A 229 -14.22 14.25 6.00
N CYS A 230 -14.33 14.61 4.72
CA CYS A 230 -15.19 13.91 3.77
C CYS A 230 -14.77 12.45 3.57
N TYR A 231 -13.47 12.19 3.39
CA TYR A 231 -12.95 10.82 3.27
C TYR A 231 -13.09 10.03 4.58
N ALA A 232 -12.89 10.69 5.73
CA ALA A 232 -13.08 10.08 7.05
C ALA A 232 -14.55 9.71 7.30
N ALA A 233 -15.50 10.55 6.89
CA ALA A 233 -16.92 10.25 6.95
C ALA A 233 -17.27 9.04 6.07
N GLY A 234 -16.73 8.97 4.85
CA GLY A 234 -16.88 7.79 3.99
C GLY A 234 -16.32 6.52 4.62
N ALA A 235 -15.13 6.59 5.23
CA ALA A 235 -14.53 5.49 5.97
C ALA A 235 -15.43 5.02 7.13
N ALA A 236 -15.97 5.96 7.91
CA ALA A 236 -16.87 5.68 9.03
C ALA A 236 -18.18 5.03 8.56
N ILE A 237 -18.74 5.44 7.42
CA ILE A 237 -19.93 4.82 6.83
C ILE A 237 -19.63 3.36 6.46
N PHE A 238 -18.53 3.08 5.75
CA PHE A 238 -18.17 1.69 5.42
C PHE A 238 -17.89 0.84 6.66
N LEU A 239 -17.30 1.42 7.70
CA LEU A 239 -17.10 0.73 8.98
C LEU A 239 -18.43 0.40 9.67
N ALA A 240 -19.37 1.36 9.72
CA ALA A 240 -20.70 1.13 10.28
C ALA A 240 -21.48 0.06 9.50
N LEU A 241 -21.40 0.10 8.16
CA LEU A 241 -21.97 -0.92 7.29
C LEU A 241 -21.30 -2.29 7.50
N SER A 242 -19.99 -2.34 7.72
CA SER A 242 -19.27 -3.57 8.07
C SER A 242 -19.85 -4.18 9.35
N ILE A 243 -19.98 -3.38 10.42
CA ILE A 243 -20.52 -3.83 11.71
C ILE A 243 -21.95 -4.36 11.53
N ALA A 244 -22.81 -3.60 10.84
CA ALA A 244 -24.19 -4.02 10.58
C ALA A 244 -24.26 -5.31 9.76
N ALA A 245 -23.48 -5.42 8.68
CA ALA A 245 -23.47 -6.59 7.81
C ALA A 245 -22.89 -7.83 8.51
N THR A 246 -21.89 -7.68 9.39
CA THR A 246 -21.31 -8.80 10.15
C THR A 246 -22.28 -9.47 11.11
N ARG A 247 -23.38 -8.79 11.49
CA ARG A 247 -24.47 -9.40 12.27
C ARG A 247 -25.29 -10.40 11.45
N ILE A 248 -25.25 -10.29 10.12
CA ILE A 248 -25.98 -11.17 9.20
C ILE A 248 -25.04 -12.21 8.60
N THR A 249 -23.85 -11.80 8.16
CA THR A 249 -22.89 -12.67 7.48
C THR A 249 -21.45 -12.22 7.68
N GLY A 250 -20.52 -13.18 7.80
CA GLY A 250 -19.08 -12.89 7.86
C GLY A 250 -18.56 -12.05 6.70
N ALA A 251 -19.23 -12.09 5.54
CA ALA A 251 -18.87 -11.29 4.37
C ALA A 251 -18.89 -9.76 4.63
N GLY A 252 -19.59 -9.30 5.67
CA GLY A 252 -19.56 -7.91 6.09
C GLY A 252 -18.15 -7.38 6.35
N LEU A 253 -17.21 -8.23 6.80
CA LEU A 253 -15.81 -7.86 7.03
C LEU A 253 -15.08 -7.41 5.76
N LEU A 254 -15.56 -7.76 4.57
CA LEU A 254 -14.98 -7.28 3.31
C LEU A 254 -15.12 -5.75 3.15
N LEU A 255 -16.09 -5.13 3.82
CA LEU A 255 -16.27 -3.67 3.84
C LEU A 255 -15.17 -2.94 4.61
N LEU A 256 -14.36 -3.64 5.41
CA LEU A 256 -13.16 -3.08 6.03
C LEU A 256 -12.14 -2.63 4.97
N TRP A 257 -12.13 -3.26 3.79
CA TRP A 257 -11.19 -2.90 2.72
C TRP A 257 -11.44 -1.47 2.18
N PRO A 258 -12.63 -1.11 1.68
CA PRO A 258 -12.91 0.27 1.29
C PRO A 258 -12.86 1.23 2.50
N ALA A 259 -13.26 0.81 3.71
CA ALA A 259 -13.14 1.65 4.90
C ALA A 259 -11.68 2.07 5.15
N LEU A 260 -10.75 1.10 5.17
CA LEU A 260 -9.33 1.35 5.36
C LEU A 260 -8.73 2.16 4.20
N ALA A 261 -9.14 1.89 2.96
CA ALA A 261 -8.70 2.67 1.80
C ALA A 261 -9.03 4.16 1.96
N LEU A 262 -10.26 4.49 2.35
CA LEU A 262 -10.70 5.87 2.57
C LEU A 262 -10.06 6.49 3.81
N ALA A 263 -9.82 5.71 4.87
CA ALA A 263 -9.09 6.18 6.05
C ALA A 263 -7.64 6.58 5.71
N ILE A 264 -6.95 5.81 4.86
CA ILE A 264 -5.61 6.15 4.37
C ILE A 264 -5.65 7.44 3.52
N VAL A 265 -6.66 7.61 2.69
CA VAL A 265 -6.83 8.85 1.90
C VAL A 265 -7.13 10.03 2.82
N ALA A 266 -7.97 9.85 3.84
CA ALA A 266 -8.22 10.87 4.86
C ALA A 266 -6.93 11.26 5.59
N PHE A 267 -6.10 10.29 5.97
CA PHE A 267 -4.77 10.53 6.55
C PHE A 267 -3.87 11.33 5.61
N ALA A 268 -3.86 11.02 4.32
CA ALA A 268 -3.09 11.76 3.32
C ALA A 268 -3.46 13.25 3.29
N TYR A 269 -4.76 13.56 3.27
CA TYR A 269 -5.27 14.94 3.28
C TYR A 269 -5.15 15.63 4.65
N ALA A 270 -5.18 14.89 5.76
CA ALA A 270 -5.05 15.44 7.11
C ALA A 270 -3.64 15.90 7.45
N GLY A 271 -2.61 15.36 6.77
CA GLY A 271 -1.22 15.71 7.02
C GLY A 271 -0.18 14.68 6.62
N GLY A 272 -0.59 13.49 6.15
CA GLY A 272 0.31 12.45 5.64
C GLY A 272 0.89 12.76 4.25
N GLY A 273 0.29 13.71 3.52
CA GLY A 273 0.79 14.19 2.24
C GLY A 273 0.75 13.13 1.12
N ALA A 274 1.52 13.39 0.05
CA ALA A 274 1.59 12.51 -1.11
C ALA A 274 2.27 11.16 -0.80
N ASP A 275 3.10 11.10 0.24
CA ASP A 275 3.84 9.90 0.65
C ASP A 275 2.90 8.77 1.13
N ALA A 276 1.69 9.12 1.59
CA ALA A 276 0.61 8.17 1.87
C ALA A 276 0.30 7.22 0.71
N PHE A 277 0.52 7.67 -0.53
CA PHE A 277 0.31 6.85 -1.73
C PHE A 277 1.54 6.02 -2.14
N GLN A 278 2.69 6.23 -1.49
CA GLN A 278 3.94 5.48 -1.68
C GLN A 278 4.32 5.33 -3.15
N LYS A 279 4.24 6.44 -3.87
CA LYS A 279 4.59 6.51 -5.29
C LYS A 279 6.03 6.99 -5.42
N ARG A 280 6.82 6.20 -6.14
CA ARG A 280 8.22 6.47 -6.45
C ARG A 280 8.35 7.45 -7.62
N PRO A 281 9.52 8.10 -7.78
CA PRO A 281 9.78 8.99 -8.91
C PRO A 281 9.66 8.31 -10.29
N ASP A 282 9.81 6.99 -10.38
CA ASP A 282 9.61 6.22 -11.63
C ASP A 282 8.13 5.86 -11.90
N GLY A 283 7.20 6.40 -11.11
CA GLY A 283 5.77 6.15 -11.20
C GLY A 283 5.32 4.82 -10.58
N ARG A 284 6.23 3.96 -10.10
CA ARG A 284 5.85 2.71 -9.43
C ARG A 284 5.29 3.00 -8.05
N ILE A 285 4.37 2.16 -7.61
CA ILE A 285 3.80 2.20 -6.26
C ILE A 285 4.15 0.93 -5.51
N SER A 286 4.25 1.03 -4.18
CA SER A 286 4.46 -0.15 -3.33
C SER A 286 3.31 -1.15 -3.45
N LEU A 287 3.59 -2.41 -3.09
CA LEU A 287 2.57 -3.47 -3.03
C LEU A 287 1.46 -3.13 -2.04
N ALA A 288 1.83 -2.64 -0.85
CA ALA A 288 0.90 -2.27 0.19
C ALA A 288 -0.07 -1.19 -0.31
N SER A 289 0.49 -0.09 -0.83
CA SER A 289 -0.30 0.98 -1.44
C SER A 289 -1.19 0.45 -2.56
N ARG A 290 -0.67 -0.40 -3.47
CA ARG A 290 -1.43 -0.97 -4.59
C ARG A 290 -2.72 -1.64 -4.17
N TRP A 291 -2.65 -2.53 -3.19
CA TRP A 291 -3.78 -3.35 -2.76
C TRP A 291 -4.69 -2.63 -1.76
N LEU A 292 -4.13 -1.94 -0.77
CA LEU A 292 -4.94 -1.22 0.23
C LEU A 292 -5.80 -0.15 -0.43
N LEU A 293 -5.24 0.62 -1.36
CA LEU A 293 -5.94 1.72 -2.03
C LEU A 293 -6.64 1.28 -3.32
N LEU A 294 -6.75 -0.02 -3.61
CA LEU A 294 -7.40 -0.50 -4.83
C LEU A 294 -8.87 -0.04 -4.93
N PRO A 295 -9.72 -0.15 -3.88
CA PRO A 295 -11.11 0.30 -3.97
C PRO A 295 -11.22 1.78 -4.31
N TYR A 296 -10.40 2.61 -3.66
CA TYR A 296 -10.29 4.04 -3.93
C TYR A 296 -9.86 4.32 -5.38
N ARG A 297 -8.80 3.65 -5.86
CA ARG A 297 -8.30 3.84 -7.23
C ARG A 297 -9.27 3.39 -8.30
N LEU A 298 -10.08 2.36 -8.04
CA LEU A 298 -11.16 1.96 -8.95
C LEU A 298 -12.15 3.12 -9.09
N GLY A 299 -12.57 3.74 -7.98
CA GLY A 299 -13.38 4.95 -7.99
C GLY A 299 -12.75 6.10 -8.77
N VAL A 300 -11.47 6.39 -8.52
CA VAL A 300 -10.73 7.43 -9.27
C VAL A 300 -10.65 7.13 -10.76
N ARG A 301 -10.42 5.87 -11.16
CA ARG A 301 -10.38 5.49 -12.58
C ARG A 301 -11.73 5.68 -13.27
N LEU A 302 -12.82 5.28 -12.61
CA LEU A 302 -14.18 5.51 -13.11
C LEU A 302 -14.45 7.01 -13.26
N ASN A 303 -14.02 7.82 -12.28
CA ASN A 303 -14.10 9.27 -12.33
C ASN A 303 -13.34 9.86 -13.53
N VAL A 304 -12.09 9.41 -13.77
CA VAL A 304 -11.31 9.85 -14.93
C VAL A 304 -12.00 9.48 -16.24
N LEU A 305 -12.47 8.23 -16.37
CA LEU A 305 -13.17 7.77 -17.57
C LEU A 305 -14.43 8.60 -17.84
N TRP A 306 -15.22 8.87 -16.80
CA TRP A 306 -16.46 9.64 -16.91
C TRP A 306 -16.22 11.07 -17.40
N TRP A 307 -15.32 11.81 -16.75
CA TRP A 307 -15.08 13.23 -17.04
C TRP A 307 -14.34 13.47 -18.36
N THR A 308 -13.53 12.50 -18.79
CA THR A 308 -12.68 12.67 -19.98
C THR A 308 -13.19 11.89 -21.20
N ARG A 309 -14.39 11.27 -21.13
CA ARG A 309 -14.94 10.44 -22.22
C ARG A 309 -15.11 11.16 -23.56
N ARG A 310 -15.34 12.48 -23.53
CA ARG A 310 -15.51 13.32 -24.74
C ARG A 310 -14.29 14.15 -25.10
N LEU A 311 -13.19 14.01 -24.37
CA LEU A 311 -11.98 14.80 -24.57
C LEU A 311 -10.90 13.98 -25.28
N PRO A 312 -10.06 14.62 -26.12
CA PRO A 312 -8.87 13.98 -26.64
C PRO A 312 -7.95 13.56 -25.49
N ALA A 313 -7.18 12.49 -25.70
CA ALA A 313 -6.32 11.92 -24.67
C ALA A 313 -5.22 12.90 -24.23
N ALA A 314 -4.65 13.60 -25.20
CA ALA A 314 -3.68 14.67 -25.02
C ALA A 314 -3.83 15.70 -26.15
N ALA A 315 -3.36 16.92 -25.91
CA ALA A 315 -3.26 17.97 -26.91
C ALA A 315 -1.84 18.55 -26.87
N GLU A 316 -1.26 18.85 -28.03
CA GLU A 316 0.03 19.52 -28.12
C GLU A 316 -0.12 20.98 -27.69
N ILE A 317 0.86 21.47 -26.92
CA ILE A 317 0.92 22.87 -26.48
C ILE A 317 1.97 23.63 -27.28
N ALA A 318 3.19 23.10 -27.34
CA ALA A 318 4.31 23.64 -28.10
C ALA A 318 5.46 22.63 -28.14
N ASP A 319 6.26 22.65 -29.21
CA ASP A 319 7.55 21.97 -29.34
C ASP A 319 7.57 20.49 -28.88
N GLY A 320 6.55 19.71 -29.26
CA GLY A 320 6.47 18.29 -28.88
C GLY A 320 6.09 18.04 -27.42
N VAL A 321 5.64 19.06 -26.69
CA VAL A 321 5.07 18.95 -25.34
C VAL A 321 3.56 18.82 -25.43
N PHE A 322 3.05 17.72 -24.90
CA PHE A 322 1.63 17.37 -24.88
C PHE A 322 1.07 17.45 -23.46
N LEU A 323 -0.16 17.96 -23.32
CA LEU A 323 -0.91 17.98 -22.06
C LEU A 323 -2.11 17.05 -22.13
N GLY A 324 -2.23 16.15 -21.16
CA GLY A 324 -3.27 15.13 -21.19
C GLY A 324 -3.75 14.64 -19.83
N ARG A 325 -4.78 13.77 -19.91
CA ARG A 325 -5.24 12.94 -18.79
C ARG A 325 -4.26 11.81 -18.52
N LEU A 326 -4.52 10.98 -17.50
CA LEU A 326 -3.76 9.73 -17.30
C LEU A 326 -3.81 8.89 -18.60
N PRO A 327 -2.64 8.58 -19.21
CA PRO A 327 -2.60 7.83 -20.46
C PRO A 327 -2.95 6.36 -20.26
N ARG A 328 -3.59 5.76 -21.28
CA ARG A 328 -3.69 4.30 -21.40
C ARG A 328 -2.39 3.77 -22.01
N LYS A 329 -2.03 2.52 -21.70
CA LYS A 329 -0.78 1.90 -22.18
C LYS A 329 -0.58 2.05 -23.70
N GLY A 330 -1.62 1.80 -24.50
CA GLY A 330 -1.54 1.89 -25.96
C GLY A 330 -1.43 3.30 -26.53
N ALA A 331 -1.65 4.34 -25.72
CA ALA A 331 -1.51 5.74 -26.14
C ALA A 331 -0.12 6.32 -25.82
N LEU A 332 0.80 5.52 -25.28
CA LEU A 332 2.12 5.98 -24.85
C LEU A 332 3.21 5.85 -25.91
N SER A 333 2.97 5.10 -27.00
CA SER A 333 3.96 4.88 -28.06
C SER A 333 4.55 6.15 -28.68
N PRO A 334 3.84 7.30 -28.80
CA PRO A 334 4.43 8.51 -29.38
C PRO A 334 5.40 9.25 -28.45
N TYR A 335 5.41 8.94 -27.15
CA TYR A 335 6.12 9.73 -26.15
C TYR A 335 7.43 9.06 -25.73
N ALA A 336 8.49 9.85 -25.64
CA ALA A 336 9.76 9.46 -25.04
C ALA A 336 9.69 9.51 -23.50
N ALA A 337 8.89 10.43 -22.95
CA ALA A 337 8.74 10.57 -21.50
C ALA A 337 7.36 11.02 -21.05
N VAL A 338 7.06 10.77 -19.77
CA VAL A 338 5.85 11.25 -19.08
C VAL A 338 6.24 12.02 -17.81
N ILE A 339 5.76 13.27 -17.72
CA ILE A 339 5.79 14.07 -16.49
C ILE A 339 4.44 13.91 -15.77
N ASP A 340 4.45 13.23 -14.63
CA ASP A 340 3.26 12.79 -13.92
C ASP A 340 3.11 13.50 -12.57
N MET A 341 2.05 14.31 -12.45
CA MET A 341 1.78 15.11 -11.24
C MET A 341 0.87 14.43 -10.21
N MET A 342 0.55 13.15 -10.38
CA MET A 342 -0.38 12.42 -9.50
C MET A 342 0.36 11.73 -8.37
N ALA A 343 -0.16 11.81 -7.14
CA ALA A 343 0.22 10.88 -6.08
C ALA A 343 -0.60 9.57 -6.16
N GLU A 344 -1.86 9.69 -6.58
CA GLU A 344 -2.92 8.70 -6.33
C GLU A 344 -2.83 7.48 -7.23
N LEU A 345 -2.49 7.69 -8.50
CA LEU A 345 -2.54 6.68 -9.56
C LEU A 345 -1.12 6.22 -9.94
N PRO A 346 -0.89 4.92 -10.18
CA PRO A 346 0.41 4.43 -10.62
C PRO A 346 0.71 4.85 -12.06
N GLY A 347 2.00 5.02 -12.35
CA GLY A 347 2.50 5.15 -13.70
C GLY A 347 2.56 3.81 -14.44
N VAL A 348 3.01 3.87 -15.69
CA VAL A 348 3.17 2.69 -16.55
C VAL A 348 4.65 2.51 -16.87
N ALA A 349 5.21 1.36 -16.50
CA ALA A 349 6.53 0.96 -16.95
C ALA A 349 6.44 0.32 -18.34
N LEU A 350 7.03 0.96 -19.35
CA LEU A 350 7.18 0.44 -20.71
C LEU A 350 8.66 0.58 -21.12
N PRO A 351 9.21 -0.38 -21.89
CA PRO A 351 10.55 -0.23 -22.46
C PRO A 351 10.65 1.04 -23.31
N GLY A 352 11.70 1.83 -23.12
CA GLY A 352 11.95 3.06 -23.88
C GLY A 352 11.12 4.28 -23.44
N LEU A 353 10.28 4.16 -22.40
CA LEU A 353 9.51 5.28 -21.85
C LEU A 353 10.08 5.72 -20.50
N ASP A 354 10.55 6.96 -20.41
CA ASP A 354 11.01 7.57 -19.16
C ASP A 354 9.82 8.15 -18.38
N TRP A 355 9.52 7.59 -17.21
CA TRP A 355 8.43 8.07 -16.35
C TRP A 355 8.99 8.89 -15.17
N HIS A 356 8.58 10.16 -15.07
CA HIS A 356 8.99 11.06 -13.99
C HIS A 356 7.77 11.52 -13.19
N ALA A 357 7.62 11.02 -11.98
CA ALA A 357 6.52 11.32 -11.08
C ALA A 357 6.90 12.38 -10.03
N PHE A 358 6.11 13.45 -10.00
CA PHE A 358 6.15 14.52 -9.02
C PHE A 358 4.88 14.47 -8.18
N ALA A 359 4.83 13.47 -7.28
CA ALA A 359 3.64 13.12 -6.52
C ALA A 359 3.04 14.33 -5.79
N SER A 360 1.84 14.74 -6.21
CA SER A 360 1.10 15.88 -5.64
C SER A 360 -0.35 15.49 -5.42
N LEU A 361 -0.90 15.85 -4.26
CA LEU A 361 -2.28 15.56 -3.92
C LEU A 361 -3.25 16.34 -4.81
N ASP A 362 -4.33 15.68 -5.22
CA ASP A 362 -5.39 16.33 -6.01
C ASP A 362 -6.10 17.41 -5.20
N LEU A 363 -6.56 18.45 -5.92
CA LEU A 363 -7.29 19.61 -5.39
C LEU A 363 -6.53 20.50 -4.39
N LEU A 364 -5.26 20.20 -4.08
CA LEU A 364 -4.41 21.03 -3.22
C LEU A 364 -3.37 21.82 -4.05
N PRO A 365 -2.84 22.93 -3.51
CA PRO A 365 -1.75 23.67 -4.15
C PRO A 365 -0.51 22.79 -4.39
N VAL A 366 0.16 22.99 -5.53
CA VAL A 366 1.44 22.35 -5.83
C VAL A 366 2.57 23.22 -5.26
N PRO A 367 3.49 22.67 -4.44
CA PRO A 367 4.64 23.44 -3.94
C PRO A 367 5.51 23.99 -5.07
N VAL A 368 5.96 25.24 -4.96
CA VAL A 368 6.79 25.93 -5.97
C VAL A 368 8.02 25.12 -6.36
N ALA A 369 8.75 24.58 -5.38
CA ALA A 369 9.92 23.74 -5.64
C ALA A 369 9.59 22.49 -6.49
N ARG A 370 8.41 21.89 -6.28
CA ARG A 370 7.98 20.72 -7.06
C ARG A 370 7.50 21.10 -8.45
N LEU A 371 6.82 22.25 -8.58
CA LEU A 371 6.43 22.81 -9.87
C LEU A 371 7.65 23.12 -10.73
N ARG A 372 8.66 23.80 -10.16
CA ARG A 372 9.94 24.09 -10.82
C ARG A 372 10.66 22.81 -11.24
N ALA A 373 10.82 21.85 -10.33
CA ALA A 373 11.48 20.58 -10.64
C ALA A 373 10.77 19.79 -11.76
N ALA A 374 9.44 19.83 -11.82
CA ALA A 374 8.67 19.20 -12.89
C ALA A 374 8.85 19.92 -14.23
N ALA A 375 8.90 21.25 -14.24
CA ALA A 375 9.16 22.04 -15.46
C ALA A 375 10.60 21.85 -15.97
N ASP A 376 11.58 21.72 -15.08
CA ASP A 376 12.97 21.45 -15.45
C ASP A 376 13.13 20.04 -16.01
N ALA A 377 12.50 19.04 -15.38
CA ALA A 377 12.48 17.67 -15.91
C ALA A 377 11.78 17.58 -17.27
N LEU A 378 10.73 18.37 -17.48
CA LEU A 378 10.07 18.51 -18.78
C LEU A 378 11.02 19.06 -19.84
N ASP A 379 11.76 20.14 -19.54
CA ASP A 379 12.71 20.73 -20.51
C ASP A 379 13.85 19.77 -20.87
N ILE A 380 14.33 18.99 -19.89
CA ILE A 380 15.35 17.96 -20.12
C ILE A 380 14.78 16.82 -20.98
N ALA A 381 13.59 16.32 -20.63
CA ALA A 381 12.98 15.18 -21.29
C ALA A 381 12.63 15.47 -22.75
N ARG A 382 12.14 16.69 -23.08
CA ARG A 382 11.75 17.04 -24.45
C ARG A 382 12.91 16.98 -25.45
N ARG A 383 14.15 17.12 -24.99
CA ARG A 383 15.35 17.03 -25.84
C ARG A 383 15.55 15.63 -26.41
N ARG A 384 14.90 14.62 -25.81
CA ARG A 384 14.96 13.20 -26.23
C ARG A 384 13.78 12.78 -27.10
N GLY A 385 12.75 13.63 -27.25
CA GLY A 385 11.55 13.34 -28.03
C GLY A 385 10.27 13.88 -27.38
N PRO A 386 9.08 13.57 -27.94
CA PRO A 386 7.81 14.09 -27.44
C PRO A 386 7.54 13.72 -25.98
N VAL A 387 7.00 14.66 -25.20
CA VAL A 387 6.74 14.47 -23.76
C VAL A 387 5.28 14.69 -23.43
N LEU A 388 4.71 13.80 -22.63
CA LEU A 388 3.36 13.97 -22.08
C LEU A 388 3.42 14.49 -20.64
N VAL A 389 2.85 15.66 -20.39
CA VAL A 389 2.57 16.18 -19.05
C VAL A 389 1.15 15.80 -18.66
N CYS A 390 0.98 15.04 -17.57
CA CYS A 390 -0.32 14.55 -17.17
C CYS A 390 -0.63 14.69 -15.67
N CYS A 391 -1.93 14.84 -15.40
CA CYS A 391 -2.52 14.50 -14.11
C CYS A 391 -3.80 13.70 -14.38
N ALA A 392 -4.58 13.36 -13.34
CA ALA A 392 -5.69 12.40 -13.48
C ALA A 392 -6.64 12.77 -14.63
N LEU A 393 -7.16 14.01 -14.59
CA LEU A 393 -8.01 14.58 -15.65
C LEU A 393 -7.22 15.44 -16.64
N GLY A 394 -6.07 15.94 -16.22
CA GLY A 394 -5.19 16.83 -16.98
C GLY A 394 -5.65 18.30 -17.05
N PHE A 395 -6.36 18.80 -16.02
CA PHE A 395 -7.02 20.11 -16.05
C PHE A 395 -6.29 21.20 -15.24
N GLN A 396 -5.59 20.84 -14.17
CA GLN A 396 -5.02 21.81 -13.22
C GLN A 396 -3.53 21.56 -12.98
N ARG A 397 -3.17 20.52 -12.23
CA ARG A 397 -1.77 20.23 -11.84
C ARG A 397 -0.81 20.15 -13.03
N SER A 398 -1.20 19.44 -14.09
CA SER A 398 -0.39 19.32 -15.31
C SER A 398 -0.39 20.59 -16.15
N ALA A 399 -1.46 21.38 -16.11
CA ALA A 399 -1.53 22.67 -16.79
C ALA A 399 -0.62 23.71 -16.12
N LEU A 400 -0.47 23.67 -14.79
CA LEU A 400 0.51 24.49 -14.05
C LEU A 400 1.94 24.23 -14.53
N VAL A 401 2.32 22.95 -14.65
CA VAL A 401 3.66 22.56 -15.11
C VAL A 401 3.91 23.02 -16.54
N ALA A 402 2.95 22.79 -17.44
CA ALA A 402 3.08 23.24 -18.82
C ALA A 402 3.19 24.77 -18.93
N ALA A 403 2.37 25.52 -18.19
CA ALA A 403 2.44 26.97 -18.16
C ALA A 403 3.76 27.49 -17.57
N CYS A 404 4.25 26.88 -16.47
CA CYS A 404 5.56 27.19 -15.89
C CYS A 404 6.69 26.95 -16.89
N TRP A 405 6.66 25.83 -17.61
CA TRP A 405 7.64 25.55 -18.66
C TRP A 405 7.58 26.54 -19.82
N LEU A 406 6.38 26.95 -20.28
CA LEU A 406 6.25 27.97 -21.34
C LEU A 406 6.91 29.30 -20.95
N VAL A 407 6.74 29.74 -19.71
CA VAL A 407 7.40 30.96 -19.21
C VAL A 407 8.92 30.76 -19.13
N ARG A 408 9.38 29.64 -18.56
CA ARG A 408 10.81 29.34 -18.40
C ARG A 408 11.57 29.17 -19.71
N SER A 409 10.89 28.66 -20.73
CA SER A 409 11.46 28.46 -22.08
C SER A 409 11.43 29.72 -22.94
N GLY A 410 10.81 30.82 -22.46
CA GLY A 410 10.64 32.05 -23.22
C GLY A 410 9.56 31.97 -24.30
N LEU A 411 8.80 30.87 -24.38
CA LEU A 411 7.68 30.70 -25.30
C LEU A 411 6.46 31.55 -24.90
N ALA A 412 6.37 31.96 -23.63
CA ALA A 412 5.39 32.90 -23.13
C ALA A 412 6.06 33.96 -22.26
N GLY A 413 5.69 35.24 -22.45
CA GLY A 413 6.31 36.36 -21.72
C GLY A 413 5.89 36.48 -20.25
N ASN A 414 4.79 35.82 -19.84
CA ASN A 414 4.30 35.80 -18.46
C ASN A 414 3.29 34.64 -18.27
N ALA A 415 2.90 34.42 -17.02
CA ALA A 415 1.96 33.37 -16.64
C ALA A 415 0.59 33.50 -17.32
N ALA A 416 0.08 34.72 -17.53
CA ALA A 416 -1.22 34.90 -18.17
C ALA A 416 -1.20 34.44 -19.64
N ALA A 417 -0.16 34.85 -20.38
CA ALA A 417 0.04 34.40 -21.76
C ALA A 417 0.21 32.88 -21.85
N ALA A 418 0.99 32.29 -20.93
CA ALA A 418 1.18 30.85 -20.87
C ALA A 418 -0.12 30.08 -20.61
N VAL A 419 -0.96 30.57 -19.69
CA VAL A 419 -2.25 29.93 -19.38
C VAL A 419 -3.22 30.03 -20.55
N GLU A 420 -3.26 31.16 -21.26
CA GLU A 420 -4.08 31.30 -22.48
C GLU A 420 -3.62 30.35 -23.59
N GLN A 421 -2.31 30.20 -23.81
CA GLN A 421 -1.79 29.23 -24.78
C GLN A 421 -2.19 27.79 -24.42
N VAL A 422 -2.12 27.43 -23.13
CA VAL A 422 -2.58 26.11 -22.65
C VAL A 422 -4.09 25.92 -22.86
N ARG A 423 -4.90 26.97 -22.70
CA ARG A 423 -6.34 26.94 -22.96
C ARG A 423 -6.65 26.78 -24.45
N ALA A 424 -5.88 27.44 -25.31
CA ALA A 424 -6.02 27.37 -26.77
C ALA A 424 -5.84 25.95 -27.32
N ALA A 425 -5.10 25.08 -26.62
CA ALA A 425 -4.99 23.65 -26.94
C ALA A 425 -6.29 22.83 -26.74
N GLY A 426 -7.42 23.47 -26.40
CA GLY A 426 -8.75 22.84 -26.33
C GLY A 426 -9.00 22.03 -25.05
N ARG A 427 -8.21 22.26 -24.00
CA ARG A 427 -8.31 21.57 -22.71
C ARG A 427 -9.07 22.44 -21.70
N PRO A 428 -9.95 21.88 -20.84
CA PRO A 428 -10.73 22.68 -19.89
C PRO A 428 -9.90 23.08 -18.68
N VAL A 429 -9.02 24.07 -18.86
CA VAL A 429 -8.07 24.56 -17.86
C VAL A 429 -8.64 25.77 -17.12
N ARG A 430 -8.86 25.59 -15.80
CA ARG A 430 -9.27 26.66 -14.89
C ARG A 430 -8.23 26.83 -13.79
N LEU A 431 -7.37 27.83 -13.97
CA LEU A 431 -6.33 28.25 -13.02
C LEU A 431 -6.72 29.60 -12.41
N SER A 432 -6.60 29.73 -11.09
CA SER A 432 -6.92 30.95 -10.35
C SER A 432 -5.81 32.01 -10.48
N LEU A 433 -6.04 33.24 -10.03
CA LEU A 433 -4.98 34.25 -9.95
C LEU A 433 -3.80 33.80 -9.07
N ALA A 434 -4.07 33.11 -7.97
CA ALA A 434 -3.03 32.51 -7.13
C ALA A 434 -2.15 31.50 -7.91
N ALA A 435 -2.73 30.77 -8.87
CA ALA A 435 -1.96 29.89 -9.74
C ALA A 435 -1.00 30.65 -10.68
N HIS A 436 -1.36 31.86 -11.13
CA HIS A 436 -0.46 32.68 -11.94
C HIS A 436 0.76 33.15 -11.13
N ALA A 437 0.54 33.61 -9.89
CA ALA A 437 1.64 33.99 -9.00
C ALA A 437 2.59 32.80 -8.73
N LEU A 438 2.04 31.61 -8.52
CA LEU A 438 2.85 30.39 -8.36
C LEU A 438 3.66 30.05 -9.61
N ILE A 439 3.09 30.24 -10.81
CA ILE A 439 3.80 30.03 -12.07
C ILE A 439 4.96 31.00 -12.20
N GLU A 440 4.75 32.29 -11.94
CA GLU A 440 5.80 33.32 -11.99
C GLU A 440 6.92 33.04 -10.98
N GLU A 441 6.57 32.70 -9.75
CA GLU A 441 7.54 32.38 -8.70
C GLU A 441 8.37 31.14 -9.06
N ALA A 442 7.73 30.10 -9.60
CA ALA A 442 8.42 28.88 -10.03
C ALA A 442 9.24 29.08 -11.32
N ALA A 443 8.85 30.04 -12.16
CA ALA A 443 9.52 30.33 -13.42
C ALA A 443 10.81 31.13 -13.23
N ARG A 444 10.90 31.94 -12.18
CA ARG A 444 12.18 32.46 -11.66
C ARG A 444 13.04 31.30 -11.17
#